data_AF-G7W4T7-F1
#
_entry.id   AF-G7W4T7-F1
#
_cell.length_a   1.000
_cell.length_b   1.000
_cell.length_c   1.000
_cell.angle_alpha   90.00
_cell.angle_beta   90.00
_cell.angle_gamma   90.00
#
_symmetry.space_group_name_H-M   'P 1'
#
loop_
_entity.id
_entity.type
_entity.pdbx_description
1 polymer ?
#
loop_
_entity_poly.entity_id
_entity_poly.type
_entity_poly.pdbx_seq_one_letter_code
_entity_poly.pdbx_strand_id
1 'polypeptide(L)'
;MAQLGRNDLCHCGSGKKYKKCCLDQDQQTERNATGHDQQLKGDSSPEDMAAYAESSERLTNLIHKLDWPSNAQYELTEELFKKLYAEYDMKSRIVRSCLVGTLMIWNDFCKIKKPAFRKAGGYKAAIEYFFVTDFGGFSTQSELAAKHKVSVSSLSTNLRKLEDFFEEYVGQLSQGSSDMQAEHTGLLAYSDLEHEAMLANIQRLVESQELNSPEELEKFLAKQLNNPEAFKIRSPESNEDKAYELLMKAEKESSSAKQIKLVQQALKLDPNNSDALLLLAQLSTDISEAIKLSESAMNFAQKELGEPFFKENKGYFWGLSETRLYMRATNLHADLLYTSGRISAACEQYEVLLELNPNDNQGIRYSLLKCYLELERLDQAERIFKSYENEISTEFQYNQLVLEYLKSGYSARLPLLYKRARKQNQHVLAFLLGKKSMPATRPDYMTPGDQNDAVNYFSTHEALWYKLYGLTEWISKQKQ
;
A
#
# COMPACT_ATOMS: atom_id res chain seq x y z
N MET A 1 3.36 22.31 -29.20
CA MET A 1 3.25 23.78 -29.32
C MET A 1 2.67 24.31 -28.02
N ALA A 2 3.18 25.43 -27.48
CA ALA A 2 2.67 25.99 -26.23
C ALA A 2 1.16 26.26 -26.33
N GLN A 3 0.39 25.79 -25.35
CA GLN A 3 -1.06 25.87 -25.34
C GLN A 3 -1.49 27.34 -25.21
N LEU A 4 -1.94 27.95 -26.31
CA LEU A 4 -2.35 29.35 -26.37
C LEU A 4 -3.55 29.61 -25.44
N GLY A 5 -3.39 30.51 -24.48
CA GLY A 5 -4.43 30.89 -23.54
C GLY A 5 -5.59 31.62 -24.24
N ARG A 6 -6.83 31.36 -23.80
CA ARG A 6 -8.05 31.93 -24.43
C ARG A 6 -8.05 33.47 -24.54
N ASN A 7 -7.31 34.16 -23.68
CA ASN A 7 -7.22 35.63 -23.67
C ASN A 7 -5.99 36.18 -24.41
N ASP A 8 -5.09 35.33 -24.88
CA ASP A 8 -3.87 35.71 -25.59
C ASP A 8 -4.21 36.19 -27.00
N LEU A 9 -3.25 36.82 -27.69
CA LEU A 9 -3.43 37.23 -29.08
C LEU A 9 -3.52 35.99 -29.98
N CYS A 10 -4.48 36.01 -30.91
CA CYS A 10 -4.71 34.89 -31.81
C CYS A 10 -3.50 34.65 -32.71
N HIS A 11 -3.13 33.38 -32.89
CA HIS A 11 -1.95 32.97 -33.66
C HIS A 11 -2.02 33.35 -35.15
N CYS A 12 -3.22 33.58 -35.70
CA CYS A 12 -3.42 34.00 -37.08
C CYS A 12 -2.97 35.46 -37.38
N GLY A 13 -2.43 36.18 -36.39
CA GLY A 13 -1.90 37.54 -36.58
C GLY A 13 -2.96 38.64 -36.71
N SER A 14 -4.24 38.33 -36.43
CA SER A 14 -5.35 39.28 -36.58
C SER A 14 -5.38 40.43 -35.55
N GLY A 15 -4.51 40.40 -34.54
CA GLY A 15 -4.49 41.35 -33.42
C GLY A 15 -5.67 41.21 -32.43
N LYS A 16 -6.56 40.24 -32.63
CA LYS A 16 -7.70 39.96 -31.73
C LYS A 16 -7.33 38.88 -30.70
N LYS A 17 -8.04 38.88 -29.55
CA LYS A 17 -7.92 37.80 -28.54
C LYS A 17 -8.34 36.45 -29.15
N TYR A 18 -7.63 35.37 -28.82
CA TYR A 18 -7.81 34.03 -29.39
C TYR A 18 -9.26 33.54 -29.31
N LYS A 19 -9.92 33.70 -28.15
CA LYS A 19 -11.34 33.37 -27.96
C LYS A 19 -12.34 34.14 -28.83
N LYS A 20 -11.92 35.23 -29.47
CA LYS A 20 -12.76 36.05 -30.36
C LYS A 20 -12.33 35.92 -31.83
N CYS A 21 -11.48 34.96 -32.15
CA CYS A 21 -10.93 34.76 -33.48
C CYS A 21 -10.92 33.26 -33.83
N CYS A 22 -9.77 32.59 -33.86
CA CYS A 22 -9.67 31.23 -34.38
C CYS A 22 -10.09 30.13 -33.39
N LEU A 23 -10.35 30.43 -32.12
CA LEU A 23 -10.63 29.40 -31.10
C LEU A 23 -11.77 28.44 -31.50
N ASP A 24 -12.90 28.95 -31.99
CA ASP A 24 -14.04 28.10 -32.34
C ASP A 24 -13.75 27.25 -33.59
N GLN A 25 -12.97 27.79 -34.53
CA GLN A 25 -12.56 27.14 -35.77
C GLN A 25 -11.53 26.04 -35.51
N ASP A 26 -10.55 26.31 -34.65
CA ASP A 26 -9.52 25.35 -34.24
C ASP A 26 -10.17 24.22 -33.42
N GLN A 27 -11.12 24.54 -32.52
CA GLN A 27 -11.90 23.55 -31.78
C GLN A 27 -12.81 22.71 -32.68
N GLN A 28 -13.38 23.28 -33.74
CA GLN A 28 -14.14 22.50 -34.73
C GLN A 28 -13.23 21.62 -35.58
N THR A 29 -12.03 22.09 -35.90
CA THR A 29 -11.04 21.31 -36.66
C THR A 29 -10.53 20.13 -35.84
N GLU A 30 -10.28 20.31 -34.55
CA GLU A 30 -9.96 19.22 -33.61
C GLU A 30 -11.12 18.22 -33.48
N ARG A 31 -12.37 18.69 -33.34
CA ARG A 31 -13.54 17.81 -33.28
C ARG A 31 -13.74 17.01 -34.56
N ASN A 32 -13.46 17.61 -35.72
CA ASN A 32 -13.55 16.94 -37.01
C ASN A 32 -12.37 15.99 -37.27
N ALA A 33 -11.18 16.28 -36.72
CA ALA A 33 -10.02 15.40 -36.77
C ALA A 33 -10.20 14.15 -35.88
N THR A 34 -11.01 14.24 -34.82
CA THR A 34 -11.39 13.09 -33.97
C THR A 34 -12.59 12.29 -34.48
N GLY A 35 -13.16 12.64 -35.64
CA GLY A 35 -14.43 12.10 -36.15
C GLY A 35 -14.37 10.81 -37.00
N HIS A 36 -13.22 10.18 -37.16
CA HIS A 36 -13.08 8.95 -37.97
C HIS A 36 -12.44 7.81 -37.16
N ASP A 37 -13.24 7.15 -36.31
CA ASP A 37 -13.35 5.69 -36.33
C ASP A 37 -14.62 5.21 -35.59
N GLN A 38 -15.75 5.20 -36.30
CA GLN A 38 -16.94 4.43 -35.94
C GLN A 38 -17.01 3.24 -36.91
N GLN A 39 -16.23 2.19 -36.66
CA GLN A 39 -16.51 0.84 -37.19
C GLN A 39 -15.73 -0.24 -36.44
N LEU A 40 -16.14 -0.54 -35.20
CA LEU A 40 -15.89 -1.84 -34.57
C LEU A 40 -17.22 -2.56 -34.40
N LYS A 41 -17.73 -3.12 -35.50
CA LYS A 41 -18.59 -4.31 -35.42
C LYS A 41 -17.67 -5.50 -35.20
N GLY A 42 -17.37 -5.80 -33.94
CA GLY A 42 -16.96 -7.14 -33.56
C GLY A 42 -18.21 -8.01 -33.53
N ASP A 43 -18.17 -9.16 -34.19
CA ASP A 43 -19.15 -10.24 -34.00
C ASP A 43 -19.09 -10.69 -32.53
N SER A 44 -19.83 -10.01 -31.66
CA SER A 44 -20.21 -10.54 -30.35
C SER A 44 -21.34 -11.52 -30.59
N SER A 45 -21.17 -12.78 -30.16
CA SER A 45 -22.25 -13.76 -30.24
C SER A 45 -23.47 -13.25 -29.45
N PRO A 46 -24.70 -13.70 -29.79
CA PRO A 46 -25.88 -13.41 -28.98
C PRO A 46 -25.72 -13.76 -27.50
N GLU A 47 -24.84 -14.71 -27.17
CA GLU A 47 -24.49 -15.12 -25.81
C GLU A 47 -23.58 -14.10 -25.11
N ASP A 48 -22.62 -13.48 -25.82
CA ASP A 48 -21.76 -12.41 -25.27
C ASP A 48 -22.55 -11.12 -25.01
N MET A 49 -23.50 -10.77 -25.88
CA MET A 49 -24.39 -9.63 -25.69
C MET A 49 -25.36 -9.85 -24.51
N ALA A 50 -25.84 -11.09 -24.33
CA ALA A 50 -26.66 -11.46 -23.19
C ALA A 50 -25.87 -11.43 -21.87
N ALA A 51 -24.63 -11.93 -21.84
CA ALA A 51 -23.77 -11.88 -20.66
C ALA A 51 -23.33 -10.45 -20.29
N TYR A 52 -23.14 -9.58 -21.29
CA TYR A 52 -22.80 -8.16 -21.09
C TYR A 52 -24.01 -7.35 -20.57
N ALA A 53 -25.21 -7.61 -21.11
CA ALA A 53 -26.46 -7.02 -20.63
C ALA A 53 -26.82 -7.48 -19.20
N GLU A 54 -26.63 -8.77 -18.91
CA GLU A 54 -26.87 -9.36 -17.59
C GLU A 54 -25.97 -8.74 -16.51
N SER A 55 -24.75 -8.32 -16.87
CA SER A 55 -23.77 -7.72 -15.96
C SER A 55 -24.07 -6.24 -15.62
N SER A 56 -24.47 -5.44 -16.61
CA SER A 56 -24.87 -4.03 -16.41
C SER A 56 -26.19 -3.90 -15.65
N GLU A 57 -27.15 -4.79 -15.93
CA GLU A 57 -28.42 -4.85 -15.23
C GLU A 57 -28.23 -5.30 -13.77
N ARG A 58 -27.32 -6.25 -13.51
CA ARG A 58 -26.91 -6.65 -12.15
C ARG A 58 -26.30 -5.49 -11.35
N LEU A 59 -25.43 -4.67 -11.95
CA LEU A 59 -24.87 -3.49 -11.28
C LEU A 59 -25.98 -2.48 -10.93
N THR A 60 -26.88 -2.21 -11.86
CA THR A 60 -28.02 -1.31 -11.64
C THR A 60 -28.94 -1.84 -10.54
N ASN A 61 -29.27 -3.14 -10.58
CA ASN A 61 -30.05 -3.82 -9.53
C ASN A 61 -29.35 -3.81 -8.16
N LEU A 62 -28.03 -3.92 -8.13
CA LEU A 62 -27.26 -3.79 -6.89
C LEU A 62 -27.38 -2.38 -6.33
N ILE A 63 -27.18 -1.34 -7.15
CA ILE A 63 -27.31 0.07 -6.73
C ILE A 63 -28.71 0.34 -6.15
N HIS A 64 -29.78 -0.19 -6.75
CA HIS A 64 -31.15 -0.06 -6.25
C HIS A 64 -31.41 -0.78 -4.92
N LYS A 65 -30.69 -1.88 -4.64
CA LYS A 65 -30.85 -2.68 -3.42
C LYS A 65 -30.08 -2.12 -2.22
N LEU A 66 -29.09 -1.26 -2.47
CA LEU A 66 -28.33 -0.62 -1.40
C LEU A 66 -29.16 0.46 -0.71
N ASP A 67 -28.93 0.60 0.60
CA ASP A 67 -29.56 1.65 1.39
C ASP A 67 -28.81 2.98 1.20
N TRP A 68 -29.54 4.03 0.83
CA TRP A 68 -29.01 5.35 0.51
C TRP A 68 -29.57 6.41 1.46
N PRO A 69 -28.72 7.06 2.29
CA PRO A 69 -29.18 8.08 3.24
C PRO A 69 -29.84 9.32 2.62
N SER A 70 -29.63 9.57 1.32
CA SER A 70 -30.32 10.64 0.59
C SER A 70 -30.46 10.34 -0.90
N ASN A 71 -31.51 10.91 -1.52
CA ASN A 71 -31.74 10.78 -2.95
C ASN A 71 -30.59 11.34 -3.80
N ALA A 72 -29.92 12.40 -3.33
CA ALA A 72 -28.78 12.99 -4.03
C ALA A 72 -27.55 12.04 -4.10
N GLN A 73 -27.37 11.16 -3.10
CA GLN A 73 -26.30 10.14 -3.11
C GLN A 73 -26.65 8.99 -4.05
N TYR A 74 -27.92 8.55 -4.03
CA TYR A 74 -28.43 7.55 -4.96
C TYR A 74 -28.27 8.02 -6.43
N GLU A 75 -28.77 9.21 -6.78
CA GLU A 75 -28.70 9.76 -8.14
C GLU A 75 -27.25 9.93 -8.63
N LEU A 76 -26.36 10.42 -7.75
CA LEU A 76 -24.93 10.51 -8.05
C LEU A 76 -24.36 9.15 -8.45
N THR A 77 -24.67 8.13 -7.64
CA THR A 77 -24.14 6.77 -7.80
C THR A 77 -24.68 6.12 -9.07
N GLU A 78 -25.99 6.17 -9.27
CA GLU A 78 -26.62 5.59 -10.45
C GLU A 78 -26.05 6.20 -11.73
N GLU A 79 -25.92 7.52 -11.79
CA GLU A 79 -25.36 8.21 -12.96
C GLU A 79 -23.87 7.88 -13.16
N LEU A 80 -23.07 7.94 -12.10
CA LEU A 80 -21.62 7.73 -12.20
C LEU A 80 -21.29 6.29 -12.56
N PHE A 81 -21.83 5.31 -11.83
CA PHE A 81 -21.43 3.91 -12.02
C PHE A 81 -21.95 3.33 -13.34
N LYS A 82 -23.10 3.80 -13.85
CA LYS A 82 -23.51 3.49 -15.24
C LYS A 82 -22.51 4.03 -16.26
N LYS A 83 -22.01 5.24 -16.04
CA LYS A 83 -21.00 5.86 -16.90
C LYS A 83 -19.66 5.13 -16.81
N LEU A 84 -19.18 4.82 -15.61
CA LEU A 84 -17.95 4.04 -15.41
C LEU A 84 -18.07 2.64 -16.06
N TYR A 85 -19.22 1.98 -15.92
CA TYR A 85 -19.47 0.70 -16.55
C TYR A 85 -19.40 0.78 -18.08
N ALA A 86 -19.87 1.88 -18.67
CA ALA A 86 -19.85 2.10 -20.12
C ALA A 86 -18.49 2.56 -20.67
N GLU A 87 -17.71 3.30 -19.87
CA GLU A 87 -16.46 3.92 -20.30
C GLU A 87 -15.23 3.02 -20.11
N TYR A 88 -15.28 2.06 -19.19
CA TYR A 88 -14.15 1.18 -18.87
C TYR A 88 -14.44 -0.27 -19.29
N ASP A 89 -13.41 -1.05 -19.63
CA ASP A 89 -13.59 -2.42 -20.12
C ASP A 89 -14.05 -3.38 -19.01
N MET A 90 -15.36 -3.65 -18.99
CA MET A 90 -15.99 -4.57 -18.04
C MET A 90 -15.81 -6.04 -18.40
N LYS A 91 -15.10 -6.39 -19.48
CA LYS A 91 -14.76 -7.81 -19.75
C LYS A 91 -13.76 -8.33 -18.72
N SER A 92 -12.83 -7.48 -18.27
CA SER A 92 -11.91 -7.80 -17.18
C SER A 92 -12.67 -8.10 -15.89
N ARG A 93 -12.41 -9.28 -15.30
CA ARG A 93 -12.96 -9.63 -13.98
C ARG A 93 -12.43 -8.70 -12.89
N ILE A 94 -11.18 -8.25 -13.01
CA ILE A 94 -10.52 -7.35 -12.06
C ILE A 94 -11.21 -5.98 -12.06
N VAL A 95 -11.39 -5.37 -13.23
CA VAL A 95 -12.05 -4.06 -13.36
C VAL A 95 -13.48 -4.11 -12.82
N ARG A 96 -14.22 -5.19 -13.11
CA ARG A 96 -15.56 -5.42 -12.53
C ARG A 96 -15.53 -5.50 -11.01
N SER A 97 -14.59 -6.26 -10.45
CA SER A 97 -14.43 -6.39 -9.00
C SER A 97 -14.09 -5.04 -8.34
N CYS A 98 -13.17 -4.26 -8.91
CA CYS A 98 -12.81 -2.94 -8.40
C CYS A 98 -13.97 -1.94 -8.50
N LEU A 99 -14.77 -2.01 -9.58
CA LEU A 99 -15.96 -1.17 -9.72
C LEU A 99 -16.99 -1.47 -8.62
N VAL A 100 -17.23 -2.75 -8.32
CA VAL A 100 -18.14 -3.16 -7.25
C VAL A 100 -17.56 -2.81 -5.87
N GLY A 101 -16.26 -2.99 -5.64
CA GLY A 101 -15.58 -2.58 -4.42
C GLY A 101 -15.71 -1.08 -4.17
N THR A 102 -15.46 -0.26 -5.20
CA THR A 102 -15.63 1.19 -5.14
C THR A 102 -17.08 1.59 -4.82
N LEU A 103 -18.06 0.87 -5.38
CA LEU A 103 -19.48 1.08 -5.07
C LEU A 103 -19.79 0.81 -3.60
N MET A 104 -19.27 -0.29 -3.03
CA MET A 104 -19.50 -0.64 -1.62
C MET A 104 -18.88 0.40 -0.69
N ILE A 105 -17.62 0.76 -0.91
CA ILE A 105 -16.90 1.78 -0.12
C ILE A 105 -17.65 3.11 -0.16
N TRP A 106 -18.12 3.53 -1.33
CA TRP A 106 -18.91 4.75 -1.46
C TRP A 106 -20.24 4.68 -0.71
N ASN A 107 -20.94 3.54 -0.76
CA ASN A 107 -22.20 3.36 -0.05
C ASN A 107 -21.99 3.42 1.48
N ASP A 108 -20.94 2.79 1.99
CA ASP A 108 -20.62 2.82 3.42
C ASP A 108 -20.15 4.21 3.86
N PHE A 109 -19.36 4.91 3.05
CA PHE A 109 -19.03 6.31 3.27
C PHE A 109 -20.29 7.17 3.38
N CYS A 110 -21.28 6.94 2.51
CA CYS A 110 -22.54 7.66 2.55
C CYS A 110 -23.29 7.43 3.88
N LYS A 111 -23.36 6.17 4.35
CA LYS A 111 -24.05 5.80 5.59
C LYS A 111 -23.37 6.35 6.84
N ILE A 112 -22.04 6.25 6.90
CA ILE A 112 -21.25 6.55 8.08
C ILE A 112 -20.97 8.05 8.17
N LYS A 113 -20.41 8.64 7.10
CA LYS A 113 -19.99 10.05 7.09
C LYS A 113 -21.09 11.02 6.69
N LYS A 114 -22.20 10.52 6.13
CA LYS A 114 -23.38 11.31 5.71
C LYS A 114 -23.01 12.58 4.96
N PRO A 115 -22.22 12.48 3.88
CA PRO A 115 -21.74 13.63 3.14
C PRO A 115 -22.92 14.42 2.54
N ALA A 116 -22.99 15.71 2.85
CA ALA A 116 -23.96 16.63 2.27
C ALA A 116 -23.33 17.42 1.11
N PHE A 117 -23.97 17.40 -0.06
CA PHE A 117 -23.54 18.16 -1.23
C PHE A 117 -24.72 18.64 -2.07
N ARG A 118 -24.64 19.88 -2.58
CA ARG A 118 -25.59 20.43 -3.57
C ARG A 118 -25.18 20.14 -5.02
N LYS A 119 -23.88 19.93 -5.26
CA LYS A 119 -23.31 19.59 -6.58
C LYS A 119 -22.47 18.33 -6.45
N ALA A 120 -22.85 17.30 -7.19
CA ALA A 120 -22.24 15.96 -7.14
C ALA A 120 -20.82 15.89 -7.73
N GLY A 121 -20.45 16.85 -8.59
CA GLY A 121 -19.23 16.74 -9.42
C GLY A 121 -17.93 16.52 -8.64
N GLY A 122 -17.80 17.09 -7.43
CA GLY A 122 -16.59 16.92 -6.61
C GLY A 122 -16.39 15.49 -6.12
N TYR A 123 -17.48 14.84 -5.68
CA TYR A 123 -17.45 13.44 -5.28
C TYR A 123 -17.41 12.51 -6.50
N LYS A 124 -18.09 12.84 -7.60
CA LYS A 124 -17.98 12.03 -8.84
C LYS A 124 -16.54 11.93 -9.34
N ALA A 125 -15.83 13.06 -9.34
CA ALA A 125 -14.44 13.11 -9.74
C ALA A 125 -13.52 12.34 -8.77
N ALA A 126 -13.80 12.43 -7.46
CA ALA A 126 -13.04 11.71 -6.45
C ALA A 126 -13.27 10.19 -6.50
N ILE A 127 -14.52 9.73 -6.64
CA ILE A 127 -14.86 8.31 -6.74
C ILE A 127 -14.28 7.71 -8.02
N GLU A 128 -14.36 8.43 -9.15
CA GLU A 128 -13.73 7.95 -10.38
C GLU A 128 -12.21 7.91 -10.26
N TYR A 129 -11.59 8.92 -9.64
CA TYR A 129 -10.15 8.89 -9.38
C TYR A 129 -9.77 7.67 -8.55
N PHE A 130 -10.48 7.45 -7.43
CA PHE A 130 -10.29 6.31 -6.54
C PHE A 130 -10.44 4.98 -7.28
N PHE A 131 -11.52 4.81 -8.05
CA PHE A 131 -11.75 3.64 -8.90
C PHE A 131 -10.57 3.41 -9.85
N VAL A 132 -10.18 4.43 -10.62
CA VAL A 132 -9.12 4.33 -11.64
C VAL A 132 -7.78 3.96 -11.04
N THR A 133 -7.41 4.56 -9.90
CA THR A 133 -6.15 4.24 -9.22
C THR A 133 -6.12 2.83 -8.64
N ASP A 134 -7.25 2.30 -8.16
CA ASP A 134 -7.33 1.02 -7.44
C ASP A 134 -7.16 -0.21 -8.34
N PHE A 135 -7.52 -0.14 -9.63
CA PHE A 135 -7.27 -1.22 -10.61
C PHE A 135 -6.07 -0.97 -11.54
N GLY A 136 -5.22 0.01 -11.22
CA GLY A 136 -3.98 0.28 -11.97
C GLY A 136 -4.15 1.12 -13.24
N GLY A 137 -5.27 1.85 -13.38
CA GLY A 137 -5.41 2.89 -14.38
C GLY A 137 -4.72 4.19 -13.94
N PHE A 138 -4.23 4.95 -14.91
CA PHE A 138 -3.64 6.27 -14.65
C PHE A 138 -4.59 7.37 -15.12
N SER A 139 -4.84 8.36 -14.25
CA SER A 139 -5.55 9.59 -14.59
C SER A 139 -5.12 10.68 -13.62
N THR A 140 -4.84 11.89 -14.10
CA THR A 140 -4.49 12.99 -13.21
C THR A 140 -5.75 13.57 -12.55
N GLN A 141 -5.58 14.15 -11.36
CA GLN A 141 -6.66 14.92 -10.72
C GLN A 141 -7.11 16.10 -11.59
N SER A 142 -6.22 16.66 -12.41
CA SER A 142 -6.52 17.75 -13.35
C SER A 142 -7.47 17.31 -14.46
N GLU A 143 -7.24 16.14 -15.06
CA GLU A 143 -8.09 15.58 -16.12
C GLU A 143 -9.46 15.19 -15.60
N LEU A 144 -9.52 14.49 -14.45
CA LEU A 144 -10.79 14.11 -13.87
C LEU A 144 -11.57 15.31 -13.34
N ALA A 145 -10.89 16.34 -12.79
CA ALA A 145 -11.55 17.58 -12.43
C ALA A 145 -12.15 18.27 -13.67
N ALA A 146 -11.44 18.29 -14.80
CA ALA A 146 -11.95 18.82 -16.06
C ALA A 146 -13.15 18.00 -16.59
N LYS A 147 -13.04 16.66 -16.59
CA LYS A 147 -14.10 15.71 -17.01
C LYS A 147 -15.40 15.92 -16.24
N HIS A 148 -15.28 16.12 -14.93
CA HIS A 148 -16.42 16.35 -14.03
C HIS A 148 -16.81 17.81 -13.87
N LYS A 149 -16.15 18.74 -14.59
CA LYS A 149 -16.39 20.18 -14.58
C LYS A 149 -16.30 20.78 -13.17
N VAL A 150 -15.29 20.37 -12.40
CA VAL A 150 -14.98 20.86 -11.06
C VAL A 150 -13.54 21.40 -10.99
N SER A 151 -13.21 22.11 -9.91
CA SER A 151 -11.81 22.47 -9.65
C SER A 151 -11.04 21.27 -9.10
N VAL A 152 -9.73 21.22 -9.39
CA VAL A 152 -8.81 20.23 -8.81
C VAL A 152 -8.87 20.26 -7.28
N SER A 153 -8.99 21.44 -6.67
CA SER A 153 -9.17 21.60 -5.23
C SER A 153 -10.44 20.93 -4.69
N SER A 154 -11.54 20.95 -5.45
CA SER A 154 -12.81 20.32 -5.08
C SER A 154 -12.71 18.79 -5.18
N LEU A 155 -12.04 18.28 -6.22
CA LEU A 155 -11.73 16.85 -6.34
C LEU A 155 -10.85 16.41 -5.17
N SER A 156 -9.68 17.02 -5.00
CA SER A 156 -8.68 16.67 -3.98
C SER A 156 -9.26 16.68 -2.56
N THR A 157 -10.08 17.68 -2.24
CA THR A 157 -10.74 17.77 -0.92
C THR A 157 -11.71 16.61 -0.67
N ASN A 158 -12.43 16.16 -1.70
CA ASN A 158 -13.38 15.05 -1.55
C ASN A 158 -12.69 13.68 -1.65
N LEU A 159 -11.63 13.58 -2.44
CA LEU A 159 -10.77 12.40 -2.54
C LEU A 159 -10.13 12.11 -1.18
N ARG A 160 -9.51 13.11 -0.54
CA ARG A 160 -8.93 12.94 0.80
C ARG A 160 -9.94 12.40 1.81
N LYS A 161 -11.19 12.87 1.78
CA LYS A 161 -12.24 12.35 2.68
C LYS A 161 -12.57 10.88 2.41
N LEU A 162 -12.51 10.46 1.14
CA LEU A 162 -12.73 9.07 0.76
C LEU A 162 -11.52 8.20 1.12
N GLU A 163 -10.29 8.71 0.95
CA GLU A 163 -9.05 8.05 1.34
C GLU A 163 -8.97 7.89 2.87
N ASP A 164 -9.16 8.99 3.62
CA ASP A 164 -9.21 8.97 5.10
C ASP A 164 -10.27 7.97 5.60
N PHE A 165 -11.43 7.93 4.95
CA PHE A 165 -12.47 6.97 5.28
C PHE A 165 -12.09 5.55 4.89
N PHE A 166 -11.51 5.34 3.71
CA PHE A 166 -11.13 4.01 3.24
C PHE A 166 -10.04 3.43 4.14
N GLU A 167 -9.06 4.22 4.57
CA GLU A 167 -8.05 3.82 5.56
C GLU A 167 -8.71 3.45 6.89
N GLU A 168 -9.66 4.27 7.38
CA GLU A 168 -10.44 3.97 8.59
C GLU A 168 -11.29 2.69 8.41
N TYR A 169 -11.88 2.51 7.24
CA TYR A 169 -12.83 1.43 6.91
C TYR A 169 -12.11 0.10 6.68
N VAL A 170 -10.96 0.08 6.02
CA VAL A 170 -10.06 -1.08 5.94
C VAL A 170 -9.54 -1.43 7.33
N GLY A 171 -9.23 -0.41 8.15
CA GLY A 171 -8.92 -0.58 9.56
C GLY A 171 -10.05 -1.25 10.36
N GLN A 172 -11.32 -0.95 10.06
CA GLN A 172 -12.51 -1.53 10.71
C GLN A 172 -12.97 -2.87 10.13
N LEU A 173 -12.83 -3.12 8.83
CA LEU A 173 -13.10 -4.43 8.19
C LEU A 173 -12.13 -5.50 8.71
N SER A 174 -10.90 -5.08 9.05
CA SER A 174 -9.94 -5.90 9.79
C SER A 174 -10.41 -6.26 11.21
N GLN A 175 -11.46 -5.60 11.72
CA GLN A 175 -12.07 -5.82 13.04
C GLN A 175 -13.44 -6.53 12.95
N GLY A 176 -14.02 -6.72 11.76
CA GLY A 176 -15.41 -7.15 11.57
C GLY A 176 -15.60 -8.34 10.64
N SER A 177 -15.90 -9.50 11.23
CA SER A 177 -16.33 -10.79 10.65
C SER A 177 -15.24 -11.80 10.25
N SER A 178 -15.22 -12.91 10.98
CA SER A 178 -14.33 -14.07 10.84
C SER A 178 -14.65 -14.97 9.64
N ASP A 179 -15.76 -14.76 8.93
CA ASP A 179 -16.22 -15.67 7.87
C ASP A 179 -16.14 -15.08 6.45
N MET A 180 -16.06 -13.75 6.28
CA MET A 180 -15.97 -13.14 4.93
C MET A 180 -14.54 -13.02 4.38
N GLN A 181 -13.52 -13.27 5.19
CA GLN A 181 -12.15 -13.32 4.68
C GLN A 181 -11.91 -14.55 3.80
N ALA A 182 -12.52 -15.71 4.08
CA ALA A 182 -12.27 -16.93 3.31
C ALA A 182 -12.73 -16.86 1.84
N GLU A 183 -13.76 -16.07 1.51
CA GLU A 183 -14.26 -15.95 0.14
C GLU A 183 -13.75 -14.70 -0.61
N HIS A 184 -13.39 -13.62 0.09
CA HIS A 184 -12.96 -12.37 -0.56
C HIS A 184 -11.43 -12.20 -0.68
N THR A 185 -10.61 -12.73 0.25
CA THR A 185 -9.14 -12.72 0.10
C THR A 185 -8.65 -13.74 -0.93
N GLY A 186 -9.40 -14.81 -1.16
CA GLY A 186 -9.13 -15.77 -2.24
C GLY A 186 -9.26 -15.20 -3.66
N LEU A 187 -9.89 -14.03 -3.84
CA LEU A 187 -10.08 -13.38 -5.14
C LEU A 187 -9.10 -12.22 -5.42
N LEU A 188 -8.37 -11.72 -4.41
CA LEU A 188 -7.54 -10.50 -4.49
C LEU A 188 -6.10 -10.64 -3.97
N ALA A 189 -5.72 -11.77 -3.36
CA ALA A 189 -4.34 -11.98 -2.93
C ALA A 189 -3.45 -12.37 -4.14
N TYR A 190 -2.89 -11.37 -4.82
CA TYR A 190 -1.66 -11.62 -5.58
C TYR A 190 -0.59 -12.01 -4.58
N SER A 191 0.22 -13.01 -4.93
CA SER A 191 1.45 -13.26 -4.19
C SER A 191 2.41 -12.08 -4.41
N ASP A 192 3.29 -11.77 -3.45
CA ASP A 192 4.23 -10.63 -3.60
C ASP A 192 5.04 -10.76 -4.90
N LEU A 193 5.43 -12.00 -5.24
CA LEU A 193 6.09 -12.35 -6.49
C LEU A 193 5.19 -12.10 -7.72
N GLU A 194 3.90 -12.43 -7.68
CA GLU A 194 3.02 -12.18 -8.83
C GLU A 194 2.89 -10.69 -9.15
N HIS A 195 2.78 -9.87 -8.11
CA HIS A 195 2.72 -8.42 -8.27
C HIS A 195 4.06 -7.85 -8.77
N GLU A 196 5.19 -8.31 -8.22
CA GLU A 196 6.52 -7.87 -8.65
C GLU A 196 6.87 -8.31 -10.07
N ALA A 197 6.51 -9.54 -10.49
CA ALA A 197 6.67 -9.99 -11.87
C ALA A 197 5.86 -9.15 -12.85
N MET A 198 4.64 -8.77 -12.48
CA MET A 198 3.80 -7.90 -13.30
C MET A 198 4.46 -6.53 -13.48
N LEU A 199 4.95 -5.92 -12.39
CA LEU A 199 5.64 -4.63 -12.43
C LEU A 199 6.94 -4.70 -13.24
N ALA A 200 7.75 -5.74 -13.06
CA ALA A 200 8.99 -5.95 -13.83
C ALA A 200 8.71 -6.16 -15.33
N ASN A 201 7.62 -6.85 -15.68
CA ASN A 201 7.19 -6.98 -17.08
C ASN A 201 6.78 -5.64 -17.69
N ILE A 202 6.01 -4.84 -16.94
CA ILE A 202 5.64 -3.48 -17.34
C ILE A 202 6.90 -2.64 -17.58
N GLN A 203 7.86 -2.67 -16.66
CA GLN A 203 9.10 -1.90 -16.77
C GLN A 203 9.93 -2.30 -17.98
N ARG A 204 10.15 -3.60 -18.23
CA ARG A 204 10.87 -4.07 -19.42
C ARG A 204 10.19 -3.67 -20.73
N LEU A 205 8.86 -3.72 -20.77
CA LEU A 205 8.09 -3.26 -21.92
C LEU A 205 8.34 -1.78 -22.19
N VAL A 206 8.39 -0.96 -21.14
CA VAL A 206 8.66 0.48 -21.23
C VAL A 206 10.10 0.74 -21.70
N GLU A 207 11.09 0.06 -21.12
CA GLU A 207 12.51 0.23 -21.47
C GLU A 207 12.84 -0.24 -22.89
N SER A 208 12.07 -1.20 -23.43
CA SER A 208 12.22 -1.68 -24.82
C SER A 208 11.77 -0.68 -25.88
N GLN A 209 11.20 0.46 -25.47
CA GLN A 209 10.71 1.51 -26.35
C GLN A 209 11.50 2.79 -26.13
N GLU A 210 11.86 3.48 -27.21
CA GLU A 210 12.44 4.82 -27.14
C GLU A 210 11.33 5.86 -26.88
N LEU A 211 10.85 5.91 -25.64
CA LEU A 211 9.81 6.85 -25.19
C LEU A 211 10.48 8.14 -24.72
N ASN A 212 10.19 9.26 -25.39
CA ASN A 212 10.84 10.55 -25.18
C ASN A 212 10.02 11.52 -24.33
N SER A 213 8.81 11.11 -23.90
CA SER A 213 7.95 11.92 -23.04
C SER A 213 7.01 11.08 -22.15
N PRO A 214 6.58 11.62 -21.00
CA PRO A 214 5.56 10.99 -20.15
C PRO A 214 4.25 10.68 -20.88
N GLU A 215 3.86 11.52 -21.86
CA GLU A 215 2.65 11.32 -22.67
C GLU A 215 2.79 10.14 -23.66
N GLU A 216 3.99 9.89 -24.16
CA GLU A 216 4.28 8.69 -24.97
C GLU A 216 4.27 7.42 -24.12
N LEU A 217 4.82 7.49 -22.90
CA LEU A 217 4.77 6.40 -21.93
C LEU A 217 3.33 6.03 -21.57
N GLU A 218 2.51 7.02 -21.24
CA GLU A 218 1.10 6.81 -20.89
C GLU A 218 0.32 6.18 -22.06
N LYS A 219 0.54 6.67 -23.29
CA LYS A 219 -0.07 6.07 -24.50
C LYS A 219 0.43 4.66 -24.77
N PHE A 220 1.71 4.39 -24.55
CA PHE A 220 2.29 3.07 -24.72
C PHE A 220 1.72 2.07 -23.70
N LEU A 221 1.71 2.43 -22.41
CA LEU A 221 1.14 1.62 -21.34
C LEU A 221 -0.34 1.36 -21.57
N ALA A 222 -1.12 2.39 -21.92
CA ALA A 222 -2.54 2.24 -22.27
C ALA A 222 -2.77 1.30 -23.48
N LYS A 223 -1.85 1.30 -24.46
CA LYS A 223 -1.91 0.39 -25.61
C LYS A 223 -1.58 -1.05 -25.23
N GLN A 224 -0.62 -1.28 -24.33
CA GLN A 224 -0.25 -2.62 -23.86
C GLN A 224 -1.27 -3.19 -22.87
N LEU A 225 -1.90 -2.35 -22.02
CA LEU A 225 -3.01 -2.72 -21.12
C LEU A 225 -4.18 -3.41 -21.83
N ASN A 226 -4.38 -3.12 -23.11
CA ASN A 226 -5.41 -3.74 -23.98
C ASN A 226 -4.92 -4.98 -24.74
N ASN A 227 -3.67 -5.40 -24.56
CA ASN A 227 -3.08 -6.57 -25.21
C ASN A 227 -2.91 -7.70 -24.17
N PRO A 228 -3.80 -8.70 -24.11
CA PRO A 228 -3.68 -9.81 -23.17
C PRO A 228 -2.40 -10.65 -23.36
N GLU A 229 -1.72 -10.53 -24.51
CA GLU A 229 -0.42 -11.15 -24.75
C GLU A 229 0.76 -10.31 -24.24
N ALA A 230 0.59 -9.01 -23.98
CA ALA A 230 1.68 -8.12 -23.55
C ALA A 230 2.15 -8.42 -22.12
N PHE A 231 1.25 -8.87 -21.25
CA PHE A 231 1.56 -9.27 -19.86
C PHE A 231 1.57 -10.78 -19.66
N LYS A 232 1.48 -11.58 -20.73
CA LYS A 232 1.77 -13.00 -20.57
C LYS A 232 3.22 -13.11 -20.11
N ILE A 233 3.38 -13.59 -18.88
CA ILE A 233 4.65 -14.15 -18.42
C ILE A 233 5.06 -15.14 -19.52
N ARG A 234 6.22 -14.90 -20.14
CA ARG A 234 6.75 -15.80 -21.18
C ARG A 234 6.68 -17.22 -20.64
N SER A 235 6.37 -18.18 -21.52
CA SER A 235 6.56 -19.59 -21.17
C SER A 235 7.98 -19.75 -20.61
N PRO A 236 8.17 -20.48 -19.50
CA PRO A 236 9.45 -20.47 -18.80
C PRO A 236 10.54 -21.07 -19.69
N GLU A 237 11.39 -20.20 -20.26
CA GLU A 237 12.43 -20.55 -21.22
C GLU A 237 13.74 -20.91 -20.48
N SER A 238 13.98 -20.30 -19.32
CA SER A 238 15.16 -20.50 -18.49
C SER A 238 14.88 -21.33 -17.22
N ASN A 239 15.94 -21.79 -16.54
CA ASN A 239 15.81 -22.43 -15.22
C ASN A 239 15.32 -21.43 -14.16
N GLU A 240 15.65 -20.15 -14.32
CA GLU A 240 15.20 -19.05 -13.46
C GLU A 240 13.68 -18.85 -13.56
N ASP A 241 13.13 -18.82 -14.79
CA ASP A 241 11.68 -18.71 -14.98
C ASP A 241 10.92 -19.90 -14.38
N LYS A 242 11.48 -21.12 -14.50
CA LYS A 242 10.90 -22.33 -13.91
C LYS A 242 10.97 -22.30 -12.38
N ALA A 243 12.08 -21.80 -11.81
CA ALA A 243 12.21 -21.59 -10.38
C ALA A 243 11.16 -20.59 -9.89
N TYR A 244 10.99 -19.48 -10.61
CA TYR A 244 10.00 -18.46 -10.30
C TYR A 244 8.56 -18.99 -10.27
N GLU A 245 8.15 -19.79 -11.27
CA GLU A 245 6.84 -20.43 -11.28
C GLU A 245 6.61 -21.36 -10.08
N LEU A 246 7.67 -22.07 -9.64
CA LEU A 246 7.59 -22.93 -8.47
C LEU A 246 7.41 -22.11 -7.19
N LEU A 247 8.04 -20.94 -7.10
CA LEU A 247 7.91 -20.03 -5.96
C LEU A 247 6.52 -19.38 -5.89
N MET A 248 5.96 -18.91 -7.01
CA MET A 248 4.57 -18.44 -7.05
C MET A 248 3.58 -19.53 -6.60
N LYS A 249 3.82 -20.79 -7.01
CA LYS A 249 3.03 -21.94 -6.54
C LYS A 249 3.24 -22.20 -5.05
N ALA A 250 4.44 -21.99 -4.52
CA ALA A 250 4.75 -22.17 -3.11
C ALA A 250 4.06 -21.14 -2.23
N GLU A 251 4.03 -19.86 -2.62
CA GLU A 251 3.35 -18.81 -1.84
C GLU A 251 1.84 -19.04 -1.71
N LYS A 252 1.21 -19.65 -2.73
CA LYS A 252 -0.22 -19.97 -2.73
C LYS A 252 -0.59 -21.27 -2.01
N GLU A 253 0.39 -22.11 -1.70
CA GLU A 253 0.15 -23.41 -1.11
C GLU A 253 -0.01 -23.28 0.42
N SER A 254 -1.08 -23.85 0.96
CA SER A 254 -1.41 -23.74 2.39
C SER A 254 -0.60 -24.68 3.28
N SER A 255 -0.04 -25.75 2.72
CA SER A 255 0.75 -26.73 3.46
C SER A 255 2.24 -26.39 3.45
N SER A 256 2.81 -26.04 4.61
CA SER A 256 4.25 -25.73 4.75
C SER A 256 5.15 -26.86 4.22
N ALA A 257 4.76 -28.12 4.39
CA ALA A 257 5.52 -29.26 3.85
C ALA A 257 5.57 -29.28 2.31
N LYS A 258 4.48 -28.85 1.65
CA LYS A 258 4.45 -28.72 0.19
C LYS A 258 5.14 -27.44 -0.27
N GLN A 259 5.00 -26.33 0.46
CA GLN A 259 5.75 -25.10 0.21
C GLN A 259 7.25 -25.40 0.18
N ILE A 260 7.78 -26.05 1.22
CA ILE A 260 9.19 -26.46 1.29
C ILE A 260 9.59 -27.32 0.09
N LYS A 261 8.75 -28.28 -0.33
CA LYS A 261 9.05 -29.12 -1.50
C LYS A 261 9.16 -28.31 -2.79
N LEU A 262 8.27 -27.35 -3.00
CA LEU A 262 8.28 -26.48 -4.19
C LEU A 262 9.51 -25.57 -4.18
N VAL A 263 9.82 -24.95 -3.04
CA VAL A 263 11.02 -24.12 -2.86
C VAL A 263 12.31 -24.92 -3.09
N GLN A 264 12.39 -26.15 -2.59
CA GLN A 264 13.51 -27.04 -2.84
C GLN A 264 13.63 -27.46 -4.32
N GLN A 265 12.52 -27.53 -5.05
CA GLN A 265 12.57 -27.75 -6.49
C GLN A 265 13.08 -26.50 -7.23
N ALA A 266 12.68 -25.31 -6.79
CA ALA A 266 13.19 -24.04 -7.33
C ALA A 266 14.72 -23.93 -7.12
N LEU A 267 15.20 -24.20 -5.90
CA LEU A 267 16.64 -24.19 -5.57
C LEU A 267 17.47 -25.24 -6.34
N LYS A 268 16.86 -26.31 -6.83
CA LYS A 268 17.58 -27.27 -7.72
C LYS A 268 17.80 -26.70 -9.12
N LEU A 269 16.94 -25.80 -9.56
CA LEU A 269 17.02 -25.15 -10.86
C LEU A 269 17.93 -23.92 -10.79
N ASP A 270 17.83 -23.16 -9.70
CA ASP A 270 18.63 -21.99 -9.39
C ASP A 270 19.05 -21.99 -7.90
N PRO A 271 20.25 -22.53 -7.57
CA PRO A 271 20.71 -22.66 -6.19
C PRO A 271 20.92 -21.35 -5.42
N ASN A 272 21.09 -20.23 -6.12
CA ASN A 272 21.35 -18.93 -5.51
C ASN A 272 20.12 -18.01 -5.56
N ASN A 273 18.95 -18.56 -5.90
CA ASN A 273 17.72 -17.78 -6.02
C ASN A 273 17.35 -17.13 -4.67
N SER A 274 17.47 -15.80 -4.60
CA SER A 274 17.26 -15.02 -3.38
C SER A 274 15.84 -15.17 -2.82
N ASP A 275 14.81 -15.22 -3.67
CA ASP A 275 13.41 -15.42 -3.26
C ASP A 275 13.18 -16.81 -2.65
N ALA A 276 13.76 -17.85 -3.27
CA ALA A 276 13.67 -19.21 -2.76
C ALA A 276 14.36 -19.35 -1.39
N LEU A 277 15.53 -18.73 -1.22
CA LEU A 277 16.25 -18.71 0.05
C LEU A 277 15.46 -17.96 1.14
N LEU A 278 14.86 -16.82 0.79
CA LEU A 278 14.01 -16.05 1.69
C LEU A 278 12.79 -16.86 2.15
N LEU A 279 12.06 -17.46 1.22
CA LEU A 279 10.88 -18.27 1.55
C LEU A 279 11.26 -19.51 2.38
N LEU A 280 12.40 -20.14 2.10
CA LEU A 280 12.90 -21.25 2.91
C LEU A 280 13.28 -20.80 4.33
N ALA A 281 13.85 -19.60 4.49
CA ALA A 281 14.16 -19.03 5.80
C ALA A 281 12.89 -18.81 6.63
N GLN A 282 11.82 -18.30 6.03
CA GLN A 282 10.51 -18.10 6.69
C GLN A 282 9.87 -19.41 7.13
N LEU A 283 10.06 -20.49 6.36
CA LEU A 283 9.51 -21.82 6.63
C LEU A 283 10.38 -22.64 7.60
N SER A 284 11.60 -22.19 7.91
CA SER A 284 12.52 -22.91 8.78
C SER A 284 12.04 -22.87 10.23
N THR A 285 12.04 -24.04 10.88
CA THR A 285 11.78 -24.17 12.31
C THR A 285 13.04 -24.09 13.17
N ASP A 286 14.24 -24.13 12.55
CA ASP A 286 15.52 -23.89 13.21
C ASP A 286 15.96 -22.44 12.95
N ILE A 287 16.04 -21.65 14.02
CA ILE A 287 16.46 -20.24 13.97
C ILE A 287 17.88 -20.07 13.43
N SER A 288 18.79 -21.01 13.71
CA SER A 288 20.18 -20.94 13.25
C SER A 288 20.26 -21.12 11.73
N GLU A 289 19.42 -22.01 11.20
CA GLU A 289 19.30 -22.22 9.76
C GLU A 289 18.58 -21.06 9.07
N ALA A 290 17.50 -20.55 9.68
CA ALA A 290 16.78 -19.38 9.19
C ALA A 290 17.70 -18.15 9.06
N ILE A 291 18.59 -17.93 10.03
CA ILE A 291 19.58 -16.84 9.99
C ILE A 291 20.52 -17.01 8.80
N LYS A 292 21.07 -18.21 8.57
CA LYS A 292 21.99 -18.46 7.44
C LYS A 292 21.30 -18.28 6.09
N LEU A 293 20.06 -18.77 5.97
CA LEU A 293 19.27 -18.68 4.74
C LEU A 293 18.90 -17.22 4.42
N SER A 294 18.42 -16.46 5.42
CA SER A 294 18.10 -15.03 5.26
C SER A 294 19.34 -14.18 4.95
N GLU A 295 20.48 -14.48 5.59
CA GLU A 295 21.77 -13.84 5.28
C GLU A 295 22.19 -14.12 3.84
N SER A 296 22.04 -15.37 3.38
CA SER A 296 22.36 -15.74 2.00
C SER A 296 21.45 -15.02 1.00
N ALA A 297 20.14 -15.00 1.23
CA ALA A 297 19.17 -14.28 0.41
C ALA A 297 19.52 -12.78 0.31
N MET A 298 19.82 -12.15 1.45
CA MET A 298 20.23 -10.75 1.53
C MET A 298 21.51 -10.49 0.71
N ASN A 299 22.54 -11.31 0.90
CA ASN A 299 23.83 -11.14 0.24
C ASN A 299 23.76 -11.37 -1.28
N PHE A 300 22.98 -12.37 -1.73
CA PHE A 300 22.78 -12.60 -3.16
C PHE A 300 21.99 -11.45 -3.80
N ALA A 301 20.88 -11.02 -3.20
CA ALA A 301 20.11 -9.88 -3.68
C ALA A 301 20.94 -8.59 -3.71
N GLN A 302 21.77 -8.34 -2.70
CA GLN A 302 22.70 -7.21 -2.68
C GLN A 302 23.69 -7.27 -3.85
N LYS A 303 24.25 -8.46 -4.12
CA LYS A 303 25.22 -8.67 -5.19
C LYS A 303 24.59 -8.49 -6.57
N GLU A 304 23.35 -8.91 -6.76
CA GLU A 304 22.59 -8.75 -8.01
C GLU A 304 22.35 -7.28 -8.34
N LEU A 305 22.00 -6.46 -7.34
CA LEU A 305 21.83 -5.01 -7.49
C LEU A 305 23.16 -4.28 -7.74
N GLY A 306 24.18 -4.63 -6.96
CA GLY A 306 25.52 -4.05 -7.06
C GLY A 306 25.67 -2.66 -6.43
N GLU A 307 26.89 -2.33 -6.02
CA GLU A 307 27.24 -1.09 -5.30
C GLU A 307 26.79 0.22 -6.00
N PRO A 308 26.93 0.37 -7.33
CA PRO A 308 26.48 1.59 -8.00
C PRO A 308 24.98 1.83 -7.84
N PHE A 309 24.17 0.77 -7.95
CA PHE A 309 22.72 0.85 -7.83
C PHE A 309 22.30 1.26 -6.43
N PHE A 310 22.98 0.74 -5.40
CA PHE A 310 22.77 1.15 -4.01
C PHE A 310 23.03 2.63 -3.80
N LYS A 311 24.14 3.13 -4.35
CA LYS A 311 24.53 4.53 -4.18
C LYS A 311 23.56 5.49 -4.88
N GLU A 312 23.09 5.12 -6.08
CA GLU A 312 22.20 5.96 -6.88
C GLU A 312 20.77 6.04 -6.30
N ASN A 313 20.27 4.93 -5.75
CA ASN A 313 18.87 4.80 -5.34
C ASN A 313 18.63 4.94 -3.83
N LYS A 314 19.68 5.21 -3.04
CA LYS A 314 19.63 5.33 -1.59
C LYS A 314 18.53 6.30 -1.14
N GLY A 315 17.67 5.84 -0.23
CA GLY A 315 16.55 6.61 0.31
C GLY A 315 15.24 6.42 -0.45
N TYR A 316 15.23 5.67 -1.56
CA TYR A 316 14.04 5.40 -2.36
C TYR A 316 13.80 3.91 -2.63
N PHE A 317 14.49 3.01 -1.93
CA PHE A 317 14.46 1.57 -2.21
C PHE A 317 13.04 1.00 -2.25
N TRP A 318 12.18 1.34 -1.28
CA TRP A 318 10.82 0.79 -1.24
C TRP A 318 9.97 1.04 -2.51
N GLY A 319 10.24 2.15 -3.20
CA GLY A 319 9.57 2.50 -4.45
C GLY A 319 10.03 1.67 -5.66
N LEU A 320 11.12 0.91 -5.55
CA LEU A 320 11.75 0.14 -6.62
C LEU A 320 11.54 -1.36 -6.39
N SER A 321 10.84 -2.02 -7.30
CA SER A 321 10.57 -3.47 -7.26
C SER A 321 11.84 -4.29 -7.11
N GLU A 322 12.89 -3.92 -7.82
CA GLU A 322 14.17 -4.61 -7.91
C GLU A 322 14.87 -4.70 -6.55
N THR A 323 14.61 -3.74 -5.65
CA THR A 323 15.24 -3.73 -4.33
C THR A 323 14.40 -4.39 -3.24
N ARG A 324 13.12 -4.70 -3.51
CA ARG A 324 12.20 -5.21 -2.48
C ARG A 324 12.65 -6.53 -1.90
N LEU A 325 13.23 -7.41 -2.71
CA LEU A 325 13.79 -8.67 -2.24
C LEU A 325 14.92 -8.45 -1.23
N TYR A 326 15.87 -7.57 -1.54
CA TYR A 326 16.92 -7.18 -0.60
C TYR A 326 16.34 -6.60 0.69
N MET A 327 15.35 -5.69 0.59
CA MET A 327 14.72 -5.06 1.76
C MET A 327 13.94 -6.07 2.62
N ARG A 328 13.24 -7.04 2.01
CA ARG A 328 12.52 -8.11 2.71
C ARG A 328 13.48 -9.10 3.37
N ALA A 329 14.53 -9.51 2.67
CA ALA A 329 15.55 -10.42 3.19
C ALA A 329 16.33 -9.80 4.35
N THR A 330 16.73 -8.53 4.22
CA THR A 330 17.43 -7.79 5.29
C THR A 330 16.53 -7.64 6.52
N ASN A 331 15.24 -7.34 6.34
CA ASN A 331 14.30 -7.22 7.46
C ASN A 331 14.11 -8.56 8.20
N LEU A 332 13.85 -9.65 7.46
CA LEU A 332 13.75 -10.97 8.07
C LEU A 332 15.03 -11.36 8.81
N HIS A 333 16.19 -11.08 8.21
CA HIS A 333 17.48 -11.36 8.83
C HIS A 333 17.65 -10.58 10.13
N ALA A 334 17.32 -9.29 10.14
CA ALA A 334 17.35 -8.44 11.33
C ALA A 334 16.43 -8.97 12.45
N ASP A 335 15.20 -9.35 12.11
CA ASP A 335 14.22 -9.91 13.06
C ASP A 335 14.70 -11.25 13.66
N LEU A 336 15.32 -12.11 12.85
CA LEU A 336 15.89 -13.38 13.32
C LEU A 336 17.12 -13.16 14.20
N LEU A 337 18.00 -12.24 13.84
CA LEU A 337 19.13 -11.83 14.68
C LEU A 337 18.63 -11.32 16.04
N TYR A 338 17.62 -10.44 16.03
CA TYR A 338 17.03 -9.90 17.24
C TYR A 338 16.45 -11.00 18.13
N THR A 339 15.64 -11.89 17.54
CA THR A 339 15.01 -13.03 18.23
C THR A 339 16.04 -14.00 18.83
N SER A 340 17.19 -14.18 18.16
CA SER A 340 18.31 -14.99 18.67
C SER A 340 19.15 -14.30 19.75
N GLY A 341 18.79 -13.08 20.16
CA GLY A 341 19.49 -12.29 21.18
C GLY A 341 20.69 -11.49 20.64
N ARG A 342 20.96 -11.50 19.33
CA ARG A 342 22.05 -10.75 18.69
C ARG A 342 21.62 -9.30 18.41
N ILE A 343 21.18 -8.60 19.46
CA ILE A 343 20.49 -7.30 19.36
C ILE A 343 21.36 -6.23 18.67
N SER A 344 22.67 -6.19 18.93
CA SER A 344 23.57 -5.22 18.25
C SER A 344 23.60 -5.43 16.74
N ALA A 345 23.71 -6.69 16.29
CA ALA A 345 23.75 -7.01 14.87
C ALA A 345 22.40 -6.73 14.20
N ALA A 346 21.28 -7.02 14.87
CA ALA A 346 19.96 -6.65 14.38
C ALA A 346 19.81 -5.13 14.22
N CYS A 347 20.27 -4.36 15.22
CA CYS A 347 20.26 -2.90 15.20
C CYS A 347 21.00 -2.34 13.98
N GLU A 348 22.16 -2.89 13.63
CA GLU A 348 22.94 -2.50 12.45
C GLU A 348 22.17 -2.75 11.13
N GLN A 349 21.43 -3.86 11.03
CA GLN A 349 20.61 -4.14 9.85
C GLN A 349 19.39 -3.22 9.75
N TYR A 350 18.73 -2.93 10.87
CA TYR A 350 17.63 -1.96 10.90
C TYR A 350 18.09 -0.54 10.56
N GLU A 351 19.30 -0.13 10.98
CA GLU A 351 19.92 1.14 10.58
C GLU A 351 20.08 1.22 9.06
N VAL A 352 20.58 0.16 8.43
CA VAL A 352 20.72 0.07 6.96
C VAL A 352 19.35 0.20 6.28
N LEU A 353 18.35 -0.56 6.72
CA LEU A 353 17.00 -0.51 6.14
C LEU A 353 16.39 0.89 6.20
N LEU A 354 16.49 1.56 7.35
CA LEU A 354 15.93 2.90 7.53
C LEU A 354 16.69 3.96 6.71
N GLU A 355 17.98 3.76 6.49
CA GLU A 355 18.77 4.64 5.62
C GLU A 355 18.38 4.50 4.13
N LEU A 356 18.04 3.27 3.71
CA LEU A 356 17.58 2.97 2.35
C LEU A 356 16.10 3.36 2.13
N ASN A 357 15.31 3.40 3.20
CA ASN A 357 13.89 3.74 3.20
C ASN A 357 13.52 4.67 4.38
N PRO A 358 13.86 5.96 4.33
CA PRO A 358 13.62 6.92 5.42
C PRO A 358 12.14 7.24 5.64
N ASN A 359 11.28 7.06 4.63
CA ASN A 359 9.83 7.15 4.79
C ASN A 359 9.25 5.99 5.61
N ASP A 360 10.07 4.97 5.87
CA ASP A 360 9.79 3.85 6.75
C ASP A 360 8.48 3.12 6.45
N ASN A 361 8.26 2.85 5.16
CA ASN A 361 7.09 2.08 4.71
C ASN A 361 7.01 0.67 5.33
N GLN A 362 8.13 0.13 5.83
CA GLN A 362 8.21 -1.19 6.48
C GLN A 362 8.01 -1.13 8.01
N GLY A 363 7.98 0.05 8.62
CA GLY A 363 7.84 0.19 10.08
C GLY A 363 9.10 -0.17 10.88
N ILE A 364 10.28 -0.11 10.27
CA ILE A 364 11.59 -0.39 10.89
C ILE A 364 11.89 0.56 12.05
N ARG A 365 11.34 1.78 12.07
CA ARG A 365 11.56 2.75 13.15
C ARG A 365 11.19 2.20 14.53
N TYR A 366 10.19 1.33 14.61
CA TYR A 366 9.73 0.70 15.84
C TYR A 366 10.77 -0.31 16.37
N SER A 367 11.13 -1.29 15.55
CA SER A 367 12.17 -2.29 15.87
C SER A 367 13.51 -1.64 16.20
N LEU A 368 13.90 -0.61 15.45
CA LEU A 368 15.16 0.11 15.67
C LEU A 368 15.15 0.92 16.98
N LEU A 369 14.05 1.64 17.27
CA LEU A 369 13.92 2.40 18.51
C LEU A 369 14.05 1.49 19.73
N LYS A 370 13.37 0.33 19.70
CA LYS A 370 13.47 -0.69 20.72
C LYS A 370 14.92 -1.18 20.90
N CYS A 371 15.60 -1.53 19.80
CA CYS A 371 17.00 -1.94 19.84
C CYS A 371 17.90 -0.89 20.49
N TYR A 372 17.72 0.39 20.15
CA TYR A 372 18.49 1.47 20.75
C TYR A 372 18.27 1.60 22.26
N LEU A 373 17.04 1.45 22.74
CA LEU A 373 16.76 1.53 24.17
C LEU A 373 17.34 0.33 24.93
N GLU A 374 17.25 -0.88 24.38
CA GLU A 374 17.81 -2.08 25.01
C GLU A 374 19.34 -2.11 25.05
N LEU A 375 19.99 -1.47 24.09
CA LEU A 375 21.45 -1.30 24.01
C LEU A 375 21.93 0.01 24.67
N GLU A 376 21.02 0.80 25.25
CA GLU A 376 21.29 2.13 25.80
C GLU A 376 22.02 3.09 24.83
N ARG A 377 21.75 2.95 23.53
CA ARG A 377 22.18 3.87 22.46
C ARG A 377 21.26 5.10 22.44
N LEU A 378 21.24 5.85 23.54
CA LEU A 378 20.22 6.87 23.83
C LEU A 378 20.22 8.05 22.85
N ASP A 379 21.39 8.46 22.35
CA ASP A 379 21.49 9.54 21.37
C ASP A 379 20.89 9.14 20.01
N GLN A 380 21.06 7.87 19.61
CA GLN A 380 20.41 7.33 18.44
C GLN A 380 18.88 7.26 18.62
N ALA A 381 18.40 6.77 19.77
CA ALA A 381 16.97 6.75 20.09
C ALA A 381 16.34 8.16 20.03
N GLU A 382 17.03 9.17 20.56
CA GLU A 382 16.58 10.57 20.50
C GLU A 382 16.48 11.08 19.05
N ARG A 383 17.38 10.63 18.16
CA ARG A 383 17.28 10.97 16.72
C ARG A 383 16.02 10.38 16.08
N ILE A 384 15.63 9.15 16.41
CA ILE A 384 14.37 8.56 15.91
C ILE A 384 13.17 9.42 16.33
N PHE A 385 13.08 9.82 17.60
CA PHE A 385 11.98 10.69 18.05
C PHE A 385 11.95 12.05 17.35
N LYS A 386 13.11 12.60 16.97
CA LYS A 386 13.20 13.86 16.21
C LYS A 386 12.76 13.67 14.75
N SER A 387 13.19 12.58 14.12
CA SER A 387 12.83 12.29 12.71
C SER A 387 11.33 11.98 12.54
N TYR A 388 10.68 11.43 13.56
CA TYR A 388 9.26 11.06 13.56
C TYR A 388 8.48 11.79 14.65
N GLU A 389 8.62 13.12 14.74
CA GLU A 389 8.05 13.93 15.84
C GLU A 389 6.51 13.90 15.94
N ASN A 390 5.83 13.58 14.84
CA ASN A 390 4.37 13.48 14.77
C ASN A 390 3.83 12.09 15.13
N GLU A 391 4.71 11.12 15.41
CA GLU A 391 4.33 9.76 15.78
C GLU A 391 3.82 9.72 17.23
N ILE A 392 2.57 9.33 17.39
CA ILE A 392 1.87 9.34 18.68
C ILE A 392 1.42 7.96 19.13
N SER A 393 1.84 6.89 18.45
CA SER A 393 1.56 5.50 18.84
C SER A 393 1.93 5.19 20.29
N THR A 394 1.27 4.16 20.84
CA THR A 394 1.55 3.63 22.18
C THR A 394 3.03 3.37 22.38
N GLU A 395 3.67 2.74 21.38
CA GLU A 395 5.10 2.45 21.42
C GLU A 395 5.94 3.71 21.58
N PHE A 396 5.73 4.74 20.75
CA PHE A 396 6.50 5.98 20.84
C PHE A 396 6.30 6.70 22.18
N GLN A 397 5.07 6.78 22.68
CA GLN A 397 4.81 7.50 23.93
C GLN A 397 5.43 6.79 25.15
N TYR A 398 5.34 5.45 25.23
CA TYR A 398 5.98 4.71 26.31
C TYR A 398 7.50 4.66 26.16
N ASN A 399 8.03 4.53 24.94
CA ASN A 399 9.47 4.52 24.70
C ASN A 399 10.11 5.90 24.94
N GLN A 400 9.36 7.00 24.75
CA GLN A 400 9.83 8.33 25.13
C GLN A 400 9.94 8.49 26.66
N LEU A 401 9.02 7.89 27.42
CA LEU A 401 9.11 7.80 28.88
C LEU A 401 10.34 6.98 29.31
N VAL A 402 10.59 5.84 28.66
CA VAL A 402 11.77 5.01 28.91
C VAL A 402 13.06 5.76 28.60
N LEU A 403 13.14 6.45 27.46
CA LEU A 403 14.31 7.25 27.08
C LEU A 403 14.64 8.32 28.12
N GLU A 404 13.64 9.07 28.60
CA GLU A 404 13.83 10.09 29.63
C GLU A 404 14.37 9.47 30.93
N TYR A 405 13.82 8.33 31.34
CA TYR A 405 14.28 7.63 32.54
C TYR A 405 15.72 7.13 32.40
N LEU A 406 16.07 6.51 31.26
CA LEU A 406 17.43 6.03 30.99
C LEU A 406 18.44 7.18 30.95
N LYS A 407 18.05 8.34 30.39
CA LYS A 407 18.94 9.49 30.23
C LYS A 407 19.10 10.32 31.51
N SER A 408 18.02 10.50 32.27
CA SER A 408 17.91 11.50 33.33
C SER A 408 17.35 10.98 34.66
N GLY A 409 17.03 9.70 34.76
CA GLY A 409 16.40 9.10 35.95
C GLY A 409 15.05 9.73 36.29
N TYR A 410 14.83 10.05 37.56
CA TYR A 410 13.59 10.67 38.07
C TYR A 410 13.52 12.17 37.80
N SER A 411 13.61 12.57 36.53
CA SER A 411 13.62 13.96 36.12
C SER A 411 12.26 14.65 36.32
N ALA A 412 12.27 15.99 36.32
CA ALA A 412 11.05 16.79 36.36
C ALA A 412 10.13 16.60 35.12
N ARG A 413 10.67 16.10 33.99
CA ARG A 413 9.88 15.78 32.78
C ARG A 413 9.17 14.44 32.87
N LEU A 414 9.68 13.50 33.68
CA LEU A 414 9.17 12.13 33.75
C LEU A 414 7.66 12.05 34.06
N PRO A 415 7.09 12.81 35.03
CA PRO A 415 5.65 12.82 35.28
C PRO A 415 4.79 13.26 34.09
N LEU A 416 5.30 14.22 33.29
CA LEU A 416 4.60 14.71 32.12
C LEU A 416 4.55 13.65 31.01
N LEU A 417 5.68 12.98 30.74
CA LEU A 417 5.76 11.90 29.76
C LEU A 417 4.92 10.70 30.16
N TYR A 418 4.91 10.36 31.45
CA TYR A 418 4.04 9.31 31.98
C TYR A 418 2.55 9.62 31.73
N LYS A 419 2.12 10.87 31.99
CA LYS A 419 0.74 11.29 31.70
C LYS A 419 0.40 11.19 30.21
N ARG A 420 1.35 11.47 29.30
CA ARG A 420 1.15 11.32 27.85
C ARG A 420 1.05 9.86 27.44
N ALA A 421 1.98 9.02 27.86
CA ALA A 421 1.95 7.57 27.62
C ALA A 421 0.65 6.92 28.12
N ARG A 422 0.22 7.27 29.34
CA ARG A 422 -1.04 6.80 29.90
C ARG A 422 -2.27 7.29 29.13
N LYS A 423 -2.26 8.55 28.66
CA LYS A 423 -3.35 9.09 27.85
C LYS A 423 -3.44 8.37 26.50
N GLN A 424 -2.30 8.00 25.92
CA GLN A 424 -2.25 7.25 24.67
C GLN A 424 -2.79 5.83 24.87
N ASN A 425 -2.29 5.11 25.88
CA ASN A 425 -2.79 3.79 26.18
C ASN A 425 -2.65 3.46 27.67
N GLN A 426 -3.77 3.54 28.40
CA GLN A 426 -3.82 3.22 29.82
C GLN A 426 -3.72 1.71 30.11
N HIS A 427 -4.02 0.86 29.12
CA HIS A 427 -4.08 -0.59 29.31
C HIS A 427 -2.70 -1.21 29.50
N VAL A 428 -1.64 -0.60 28.94
CA VAL A 428 -0.24 -1.02 29.12
C VAL A 428 0.13 -1.11 30.60
N LEU A 429 -0.35 -0.19 31.44
CA LEU A 429 -0.06 -0.16 32.87
C LEU A 429 -0.53 -1.43 33.60
N ALA A 430 -1.61 -2.04 33.15
CA ALA A 430 -2.12 -3.27 33.77
C ALA A 430 -1.15 -4.45 33.54
N PHE A 431 -0.49 -4.51 32.38
CA PHE A 431 0.50 -5.53 32.08
C PHE A 431 1.85 -5.22 32.76
N LEU A 432 2.34 -3.96 32.65
CA LEU A 432 3.58 -3.53 33.31
C LEU A 432 3.58 -3.77 34.83
N LEU A 433 2.44 -3.56 35.48
CA LEU A 433 2.29 -3.72 36.93
C LEU A 433 1.86 -5.14 37.35
N GLY A 434 1.80 -6.09 36.42
CA GLY A 434 1.40 -7.48 36.69
C GLY A 434 -0.05 -7.64 37.16
N LYS A 435 -0.93 -6.67 36.88
CA LYS A 435 -2.37 -6.74 37.19
C LYS A 435 -3.16 -7.56 36.17
N LYS A 436 -2.61 -7.72 34.96
CA LYS A 436 -3.14 -8.58 33.89
C LYS A 436 -2.04 -9.48 33.36
N SER A 437 -2.36 -10.74 33.12
CA SER A 437 -1.49 -11.68 32.42
C SER A 437 -1.61 -11.49 30.90
N MET A 438 -0.54 -11.84 30.18
CA MET A 438 -0.56 -11.86 28.72
C MET A 438 -1.53 -12.93 28.20
N PRO A 439 -2.27 -12.65 27.11
CA PRO A 439 -3.12 -13.65 26.48
C PRO A 439 -2.27 -14.79 25.91
N ALA A 440 -2.85 -15.99 25.85
CA ALA A 440 -2.17 -17.17 25.30
C ALA A 440 -1.90 -17.08 23.80
N THR A 441 -2.69 -16.28 23.08
CA THR A 441 -2.57 -16.04 21.64
C THR A 441 -2.39 -14.56 21.37
N ARG A 442 -1.65 -14.24 20.30
CA ARG A 442 -1.52 -12.86 19.82
C ARG A 442 -2.87 -12.38 19.29
N PRO A 443 -3.25 -11.10 19.50
CA PRO A 443 -4.46 -10.56 18.90
C PRO A 443 -4.37 -10.53 17.37
N ASP A 444 -5.47 -10.85 16.69
CA ASP A 444 -5.56 -10.81 15.23
C ASP A 444 -5.61 -9.38 14.67
N TYR A 445 -6.05 -8.42 15.49
CA TYR A 445 -6.15 -7.00 15.14
C TYR A 445 -5.79 -6.11 16.33
N MET A 446 -5.45 -4.87 16.01
CA MET A 446 -5.10 -3.83 16.96
C MET A 446 -5.72 -2.49 16.55
N THR A 447 -6.29 -1.76 17.51
CA THR A 447 -6.61 -0.34 17.35
C THR A 447 -5.65 0.50 18.20
N PRO A 448 -5.08 1.59 17.68
CA PRO A 448 -4.24 2.47 18.49
C PRO A 448 -4.92 2.91 19.80
N GLY A 449 -4.25 2.65 20.92
CA GLY A 449 -4.71 2.99 22.27
C GLY A 449 -5.60 1.95 22.96
N ASP A 450 -5.99 0.87 22.28
CA ASP A 450 -6.85 -0.18 22.84
C ASP A 450 -6.05 -1.23 23.66
N GLN A 451 -6.76 -2.24 24.16
CA GLN A 451 -6.13 -3.32 24.92
C GLN A 451 -5.23 -4.22 24.06
N ASN A 452 -5.54 -4.44 22.78
CA ASN A 452 -4.73 -5.28 21.89
C ASN A 452 -3.43 -4.58 21.51
N ASP A 453 -3.45 -3.25 21.36
CA ASP A 453 -2.27 -2.41 21.21
C ASP A 453 -1.36 -2.51 22.44
N ALA A 454 -1.94 -2.46 23.64
CA ALA A 454 -1.19 -2.68 24.86
C ALA A 454 -0.56 -4.09 24.95
N VAL A 455 -1.29 -5.12 24.51
CA VAL A 455 -0.76 -6.50 24.43
C VAL A 455 0.43 -6.56 23.47
N ASN A 456 0.32 -5.97 22.29
CA ASN A 456 1.43 -5.99 21.31
C ASN A 456 2.65 -5.18 21.77
N TYR A 457 2.43 -4.00 22.36
CA TYR A 457 3.52 -3.22 22.94
C TYR A 457 4.22 -4.01 24.05
N PHE A 458 3.46 -4.58 24.99
CA PHE A 458 4.05 -5.31 26.10
C PHE A 458 4.73 -6.61 25.65
N SER A 459 4.13 -7.40 24.76
CA SER A 459 4.74 -8.65 24.26
C SER A 459 6.09 -8.43 23.61
N THR A 460 6.27 -7.28 22.97
CA THR A 460 7.52 -6.91 22.32
C THR A 460 8.49 -6.28 23.30
N HIS A 461 8.05 -5.50 24.29
CA HIS A 461 8.92 -4.71 25.17
C HIS A 461 9.13 -5.28 26.58
N GLU A 462 8.57 -6.45 26.92
CA GLU A 462 8.67 -7.04 28.26
C GLU A 462 10.11 -7.15 28.76
N ALA A 463 11.04 -7.62 27.92
CA ALA A 463 12.45 -7.77 28.27
C ALA A 463 13.13 -6.43 28.61
N LEU A 464 12.77 -5.35 27.92
CA LEU A 464 13.22 -4.00 28.23
C LEU A 464 12.68 -3.55 29.59
N TRP A 465 11.37 -3.68 29.81
CA TRP A 465 10.73 -3.25 31.06
C TRP A 465 11.19 -4.05 32.29
N TYR A 466 11.56 -5.33 32.11
CA TYR A 466 12.14 -6.15 33.18
C TYR A 466 13.44 -5.54 33.74
N LYS A 467 14.26 -4.93 32.88
CA LYS A 467 15.49 -4.23 33.30
C LYS A 467 15.22 -2.89 33.97
N LEU A 468 14.02 -2.33 33.80
CA LEU A 468 13.63 -1.00 34.26
C LEU A 468 12.80 -1.03 35.56
N TYR A 469 13.14 -1.92 36.49
CA TYR A 469 12.39 -2.10 37.75
C TYR A 469 12.15 -0.78 38.50
N GLY A 470 13.14 0.11 38.58
CA GLY A 470 13.01 1.40 39.24
C GLY A 470 11.99 2.34 38.60
N LEU A 471 11.78 2.26 37.27
CA LEU A 471 10.74 3.01 36.58
C LEU A 471 9.37 2.37 36.82
N THR A 472 9.26 1.05 36.76
CA THR A 472 8.02 0.30 37.05
C THR A 472 7.56 0.54 38.50
N GLU A 473 8.47 0.52 39.46
CA GLU A 473 8.20 0.83 40.87
C GLU A 473 7.72 2.29 41.01
N TRP A 474 8.37 3.23 40.33
CA TRP A 474 7.95 4.64 40.32
C TRP A 474 6.55 4.81 39.73
N ILE A 475 6.21 4.11 38.64
CA ILE A 475 4.86 4.09 38.04
C ILE A 475 3.83 3.57 39.05
N SER A 476 4.15 2.52 39.82
CA SER A 476 3.22 1.94 40.80
C SER A 476 2.80 2.92 41.92
N LYS A 477 3.66 3.91 42.22
CA LYS A 477 3.43 4.94 43.24
C LYS A 477 2.66 6.16 42.71
N GLN A 478 2.47 6.26 41.39
CA GLN A 478 1.70 7.36 40.80
C GLN A 478 0.20 7.15 41.04
N LYS A 479 -0.53 8.23 41.33
CA LYS A 479 -1.99 8.18 41.39
C LYS A 479 -2.53 7.75 40.01
N GLN A 480 -3.16 6.59 39.95
CA GLN A 480 -3.78 6.06 38.73
C GLN A 480 -4.92 6.97 38.28
#